data_AF-A0A7S3C2V7-F1
#
_entry.id   AF-A0A7S3C2V7-F1
#
_cell.length_a   1.000
_cell.length_b   1.000
_cell.length_c   1.000
_cell.angle_alpha   90.00
_cell.angle_beta   90.00
_cell.angle_gamma   90.00
#
_symmetry.space_group_name_H-M   'P 1'
#
loop_
_entity.id
_entity.type
_entity.pdbx_description
1 polymer ?
#
loop_
_entity_poly.entity_id
_entity_poly.type
_entity_poly.pdbx_seq_one_letter_code
_entity_poly.pdbx_strand_id
1 'polypeptide(L)'
;TLLVGGLLHGDALTVTGKTVAQNLASVQPAAESGASSEVLRPLSRPLSAAGNHIIVLRGNLATKSAVMKLSGKEMPSFEGPAIVYDSEMDAFEAIQQGKVT
;
A
#
# COMPACT_ATOMS: atom_id res chain seq x y z
N THR A 1 -0.43 -15.35 -10.30
CA THR A 1 -0.78 -14.92 -8.92
C THR A 1 0.51 -14.76 -8.12
N LEU A 2 0.50 -14.13 -6.94
CA LEU A 2 1.73 -13.85 -6.16
C LEU A 2 2.56 -15.11 -5.86
N LEU A 3 1.91 -16.24 -5.58
CA LEU A 3 2.56 -17.54 -5.41
C LEU A 3 3.35 -17.98 -6.65
N VAL A 4 2.73 -17.93 -7.84
CA VAL A 4 3.40 -18.26 -9.11
C VAL A 4 4.55 -17.29 -9.42
N GLY A 5 4.40 -16.03 -9.01
CA GLY A 5 5.45 -15.02 -9.15
C GLY A 5 6.59 -15.12 -8.12
N GLY A 6 6.57 -16.11 -7.22
CA GLY A 6 7.58 -16.27 -6.17
C GLY A 6 7.54 -15.20 -5.07
N LEU A 7 6.44 -14.43 -4.98
CA LEU A 7 6.26 -13.33 -4.03
C LEU A 7 5.46 -13.71 -2.78
N LEU A 8 5.11 -14.99 -2.64
CA LEU A 8 4.36 -15.52 -1.51
C LEU A 8 4.98 -16.85 -1.07
N HIS A 9 5.25 -16.98 0.23
CA HIS A 9 5.78 -18.21 0.83
C HIS A 9 4.74 -19.33 0.78
N GLY A 10 4.94 -20.29 -0.13
CA GLY A 10 4.00 -21.39 -0.37
C GLY A 10 4.05 -22.51 0.66
N ASP A 11 5.15 -22.62 1.40
CA ASP A 11 5.43 -23.60 2.45
C ASP A 11 4.86 -23.21 3.82
N ALA A 12 4.44 -21.95 3.99
CA ALA A 12 3.86 -21.47 5.24
C ALA A 12 2.61 -22.29 5.63
N LEU A 13 2.58 -22.75 6.88
CA LEU A 13 1.45 -23.49 7.45
C LEU A 13 0.24 -22.57 7.64
N THR A 14 -0.97 -23.09 7.40
CA THR A 14 -2.22 -22.36 7.66
C THR A 14 -3.10 -23.10 8.67
N VAL A 15 -4.20 -22.45 9.08
CA VAL A 15 -5.17 -22.99 10.03
C VAL A 15 -5.88 -24.27 9.55
N THR A 16 -5.81 -24.61 8.25
CA THR A 16 -6.37 -25.86 7.72
C THR A 16 -5.46 -27.07 7.96
N GLY A 17 -4.27 -26.85 8.53
CA GLY A 17 -3.22 -27.87 8.65
C GLY A 17 -2.46 -28.14 7.35
N LYS A 18 -2.80 -27.44 6.26
CA LYS A 18 -2.12 -27.50 4.95
C LYS A 18 -1.26 -26.27 4.73
N THR A 19 -0.30 -26.33 3.80
CA THR A 19 0.49 -25.17 3.40
C THR A 19 -0.31 -24.19 2.54
N VAL A 20 0.16 -22.95 2.40
CA VAL A 20 -0.43 -21.96 1.47
C VAL A 20 -0.54 -22.52 0.06
N ALA A 21 0.51 -23.17 -0.46
CA ALA A 21 0.50 -23.76 -1.80
C ALA A 21 -0.52 -24.89 -1.95
N GLN A 22 -0.64 -25.76 -0.95
CA GLN A 22 -1.64 -26.85 -0.95
C GLN A 22 -3.07 -26.31 -0.95
N ASN A 23 -3.35 -25.26 -0.18
CA ASN A 23 -4.67 -24.63 -0.16
C ASN A 23 -5.00 -23.93 -1.49
N LEU A 24 -4.00 -23.39 -2.19
CA LEU A 24 -4.20 -22.70 -3.47
C LEU A 24 -4.19 -23.63 -4.68
N ALA A 25 -3.88 -24.93 -4.52
CA ALA A 25 -3.72 -25.86 -5.64
C ALA A 25 -4.97 -26.02 -6.52
N SER A 26 -6.17 -25.86 -5.95
CA SER A 26 -7.45 -25.94 -6.67
C SER A 26 -8.04 -24.57 -7.04
N VAL A 27 -7.34 -23.48 -6.73
CA VAL A 27 -7.83 -22.11 -6.99
C VAL A 27 -7.36 -21.68 -8.37
N GLN A 28 -8.32 -21.29 -9.22
CA GLN A 28 -7.99 -20.75 -10.55
C GLN A 28 -7.15 -19.47 -10.41
N PRO A 29 -6.07 -19.31 -11.19
CA PRO A 29 -5.33 -18.07 -11.25
C PRO A 29 -6.24 -16.89 -11.57
N ALA A 30 -5.99 -15.74 -10.96
CA ALA A 30 -6.75 -14.51 -11.21
C ALA A 30 -6.88 -14.12 -12.70
N ALA A 31 -5.89 -14.46 -13.52
CA ALA A 31 -5.91 -14.21 -14.96
C ALA A 31 -6.97 -15.05 -15.70
N GLU A 32 -7.37 -16.18 -15.10
CA GLU A 32 -8.30 -17.16 -15.66
C GLU A 32 -9.66 -17.14 -14.94
N SER A 33 -9.77 -16.46 -13.80
CA SER A 33 -10.96 -16.44 -12.95
C SER A 33 -12.09 -15.53 -13.46
N GLY A 34 -11.96 -14.97 -14.68
CA GLY A 34 -12.91 -14.00 -15.25
C GLY A 34 -12.92 -12.63 -14.55
N ALA A 35 -12.01 -12.38 -13.61
CA ALA A 35 -11.89 -11.09 -12.95
C ALA A 35 -11.41 -10.04 -13.95
N SER A 36 -12.04 -8.87 -13.96
CA SER A 36 -11.59 -7.77 -14.82
C SER A 36 -10.13 -7.43 -14.54
N SER A 37 -9.33 -7.34 -15.60
CA SER A 37 -7.93 -6.93 -15.50
C SER A 37 -7.76 -5.51 -14.95
N GLU A 38 -8.84 -4.72 -14.89
CA GLU A 38 -8.94 -3.41 -14.21
C GLU A 38 -8.97 -3.53 -12.69
N VAL A 39 -9.54 -4.61 -12.16
CA VAL A 39 -9.64 -4.88 -10.72
C VAL A 39 -8.37 -5.58 -10.22
N LEU A 40 -7.92 -6.61 -10.94
CA LEU A 40 -6.72 -7.37 -10.58
C LEU A 40 -5.73 -7.42 -11.75
N ARG A 41 -4.73 -6.54 -11.67
CA ARG A 41 -3.69 -6.38 -12.68
C ARG A 41 -2.69 -7.56 -12.65
N PRO A 42 -2.17 -8.02 -13.81
CA PRO A 42 -1.10 -9.00 -13.83
C PRO A 42 0.22 -8.39 -13.32
N LEU A 43 1.13 -9.24 -12.84
CA LEU A 43 2.44 -8.80 -12.32
C LEU A 43 3.29 -8.06 -13.38
N SER A 44 3.09 -8.38 -14.66
CA SER A 44 3.75 -7.71 -15.79
C SER A 44 3.21 -6.32 -16.11
N ARG A 45 2.02 -5.96 -15.59
CA ARG A 45 1.39 -4.65 -15.82
C ARG A 45 0.75 -4.15 -14.53
N PRO A 46 1.52 -3.90 -13.47
CA PRO A 46 0.97 -3.42 -12.20
C PRO A 46 0.40 -2.01 -12.36
N LEU A 47 -0.48 -1.60 -11.43
CA LEU A 47 -1.03 -0.24 -11.42
C LEU A 47 0.04 0.82 -11.14
N SER A 48 1.03 0.49 -10.31
CA SER A 48 2.18 1.33 -9.98
C SER A 48 3.41 0.45 -9.75
N ALA A 49 4.59 1.04 -9.84
CA ALA A 49 5.84 0.35 -9.57
C ALA A 49 5.93 -0.11 -8.10
N ALA A 50 6.78 -1.11 -7.85
CA ALA A 50 7.08 -1.56 -6.50
C ALA A 50 7.61 -0.39 -5.66
N GLY A 51 7.16 -0.28 -4.41
CA GLY A 51 7.57 0.80 -3.51
C GLY A 51 6.73 2.08 -3.58
N ASN A 52 5.74 2.19 -4.49
CA ASN A 52 4.94 3.42 -4.65
C ASN A 52 3.55 3.39 -3.99
N HIS A 53 3.27 2.40 -3.13
CA HIS A 53 1.98 2.28 -2.45
C HIS A 53 2.07 2.66 -0.97
N ILE A 54 2.89 1.94 -0.21
CA ILE A 54 3.18 2.17 1.20
C ILE A 54 4.69 2.37 1.30
N ILE A 55 5.10 3.50 1.87
CA ILE A 55 6.51 3.88 2.01
C ILE A 55 6.81 4.12 3.49
N VAL A 56 7.98 3.65 3.93
CA VAL A 56 8.53 3.97 5.24
C VAL A 56 9.46 5.16 5.08
N LEU A 57 9.10 6.28 5.70
CA LEU A 57 9.87 7.52 5.70
C LEU A 57 10.79 7.59 6.93
N ARG A 58 11.97 8.18 6.74
CA ARG A 58 12.93 8.50 7.80
C ARG A 58 13.49 9.90 7.59
N GLY A 59 13.89 10.56 8.66
CA GLY A 59 14.48 11.89 8.60
C GLY A 59 14.61 12.52 9.97
N ASN A 60 14.95 13.80 10.01
CA ASN A 60 15.07 14.57 11.24
C ASN A 60 13.74 14.66 12.03
N LEU A 61 12.59 14.74 11.36
CA LEU A 61 11.26 14.74 12.00
C LEU A 61 10.75 13.32 12.33
N ALA A 62 11.23 12.30 11.64
CA ALA A 62 10.83 10.90 11.82
C ALA A 62 12.06 10.03 12.10
N THR A 63 12.68 10.24 13.28
CA THR A 63 13.96 9.61 13.67
C THR A 63 13.87 8.10 13.77
N LYS A 64 12.70 7.55 14.13
CA LYS A 64 12.41 6.11 14.06
C LYS A 64 11.86 5.74 12.69
N SER A 65 10.64 6.17 12.38
CA SER A 65 9.99 5.99 11.09
C SER A 65 8.64 6.70 11.06
N ALA A 66 8.17 7.06 9.87
CA ALA A 66 6.78 7.37 9.58
C ALA A 66 6.29 6.50 8.40
N VAL A 67 4.97 6.36 8.23
CA VAL A 67 4.37 5.60 7.13
C VAL A 67 3.57 6.54 6.26
N MET A 68 3.82 6.50 4.95
CA MET A 68 3.08 7.27 3.96
C MET A 68 2.41 6.36 2.95
N LYS A 69 1.14 6.63 2.65
CA LYS A 69 0.35 5.94 1.62
C LYS A 69 0.25 6.82 0.37
N LEU A 70 1.01 6.51 -0.67
CA LEU A 70 0.95 7.23 -1.96
C LEU A 70 -0.15 6.69 -2.89
N SER A 71 -0.67 5.49 -2.61
CA SER A 71 -1.72 4.85 -3.44
C SER A 71 -1.33 4.74 -4.93
N GLY A 72 -0.04 4.60 -5.22
CA GLY A 72 0.49 4.48 -6.59
C GLY A 72 0.72 5.80 -7.31
N LYS A 73 0.44 6.94 -6.67
CA LYS A 73 0.74 8.27 -7.21
C LYS A 73 2.24 8.55 -7.14
N GLU A 74 2.75 9.25 -8.13
CA GLU A 74 4.11 9.76 -8.12
C GLU A 74 4.14 11.13 -7.43
N MET A 75 4.80 11.19 -6.28
CA MET A 75 5.07 12.44 -5.57
C MET A 75 6.50 12.36 -5.02
N PRO A 76 7.52 12.72 -5.81
CA PRO A 76 8.90 12.53 -5.41
C PRO A 76 9.33 13.46 -4.27
N SER A 77 8.70 14.63 -4.14
CA SER A 77 8.97 15.61 -3.08
C SER A 77 7.78 16.52 -2.83
N PHE A 78 7.64 16.98 -1.59
CA PHE A 78 6.75 18.07 -1.20
C PHE A 78 7.50 18.98 -0.22
N GLU A 79 7.43 20.28 -0.42
CA GLU A 79 8.02 21.30 0.45
C GLU A 79 7.01 22.43 0.65
N GLY A 80 6.87 22.87 1.89
CA GLY A 80 5.93 23.93 2.27
C GLY A 80 6.14 24.37 3.71
N PRO A 81 5.57 25.53 4.12
CA PRO A 81 5.67 26.01 5.49
C PRO A 81 4.95 25.07 6.46
N ALA A 82 5.52 24.86 7.65
CA ALA A 82 4.87 24.09 8.70
C ALA A 82 3.73 24.91 9.31
N ILE A 83 2.51 24.35 9.30
CA ILE A 83 1.36 24.85 10.03
C ILE A 83 1.06 23.82 11.12
N VAL A 84 1.31 24.17 12.39
CA VAL A 84 1.37 23.23 13.52
C VAL A 84 0.17 23.44 14.44
N TYR A 85 -0.44 22.32 14.88
CA TYR A 85 -1.55 22.27 15.82
C TYR A 85 -1.31 21.15 16.83
N ASP A 86 -1.81 21.33 18.05
CA ASP A 86 -1.68 20.35 19.14
C ASP A 86 -2.87 19.39 19.23
N SER A 87 -3.95 19.62 18.46
CA SER A 87 -5.11 18.74 18.40
C SER A 87 -5.71 18.64 16.99
N GLU A 88 -6.43 17.55 16.75
CA GLU A 88 -7.20 17.35 15.52
C GLU A 88 -8.26 18.43 15.31
N MET A 89 -8.93 18.84 16.40
CA MET A 89 -10.00 19.83 16.33
C MET A 89 -9.47 21.21 15.94
N ASP A 90 -8.34 21.64 16.50
CA ASP A 90 -7.73 22.93 16.16
C ASP A 90 -7.31 22.98 14.69
N ALA A 91 -6.75 21.89 14.17
CA ALA A 91 -6.38 21.77 12.76
C ALA A 91 -7.63 21.81 11.86
N PHE A 92 -8.70 21.11 12.23
CA PHE A 92 -9.96 21.10 11.49
C PHE A 92 -10.60 22.49 11.41
N GLU A 93 -10.70 23.20 12.54
CA GLU A 93 -11.24 24.56 12.58
C GLU A 93 -10.42 25.53 11.74
N ALA A 94 -9.09 25.40 11.76
CA ALA A 94 -8.22 26.24 10.96
C ALA A 94 -8.39 26.00 9.46
N ILE A 95 -8.57 24.75 9.02
CA ILE A 95 -8.93 24.42 7.63
C ILE A 95 -10.26 25.08 7.26
N GLN A 96 -11.29 24.94 8.10
CA GLN A 96 -12.61 25.53 7.86
C GLN A 96 -12.61 27.06 7.78
N GLN A 97 -11.70 27.72 8.50
CA GLN A 97 -11.51 29.17 8.48
C GLN A 97 -10.58 29.65 7.35
N GLY A 98 -10.07 28.74 6.50
CA GLY A 98 -9.19 29.09 5.39
C GLY A 98 -7.76 29.48 5.81
N LYS A 99 -7.31 29.04 7.00
CA LYS A 99 -5.95 29.31 7.49
C LYS A 99 -4.90 28.34 6.93
N VAL A 100 -5.33 27.26 6.28
CA VAL A 100 -4.49 26.27 5.57
C VAL A 100 -4.77 26.42 4.07
N THR A 101 -3.74 26.69 3.27
CA THR A 101 -3.84 27.04 1.84
C THR A 101 -2.93 26.20 0.97
#